data_AF-A0A9P0GL37-F1
#
_entry.id   AF-A0A9P0GL37-F1
#
_cell.length_a   1.000
_cell.length_b   1.000
_cell.length_c   1.000
_cell.angle_alpha   90.00
_cell.angle_beta   90.00
_cell.angle_gamma   90.00
#
_symmetry.space_group_name_H-M   'P 1'
#
loop_
_entity.id
_entity.type
_entity.pdbx_description
1 polymer ?
#
loop_
_entity_poly.entity_id
_entity_poly.type
_entity_poly.pdbx_seq_one_letter_code
_entity_poly.pdbx_strand_id
1 'polypeptide(L)'
;MNFSADVLTNIIINTYFLSTRCIIIFTDRPSGFNHAFPIPVVQINAENSDVRPEIFLNRFGCQGIVIDHRQPLAVFQRFEWEIRRSLERFNRRKFLVSSGAKNAMSVFDSEELNFVADLVVVESEEDSCKLWTHRYVGVDGNSQKRLLDVWFPRNRSFLRGADLYPNKLVDQMGRSLKLATFQYEPSSVIDIENQVFKGSELSTMCEFARHFNMTPGLVINSEDFWGSIYENWTGNGLIGNILYDKADFGFDGLYAWEDHYHYLDLSSPFIRTGITCLCPAPRLADGWLTPIYSFSKKMWCFVASAFFSSICAHFFLFYAKTNVLDSRFVRSTAYKTSQNLIFSIDIQFI
;
A
#
# COMPACT_ATOMS: atom_id res chain seq x y z
N MET A 1 -18.44 -19.21 42.81
CA MET A 1 -18.62 -17.81 42.38
C MET A 1 -17.80 -16.95 43.30
N ASN A 2 -16.91 -16.10 42.76
CA ASN A 2 -16.07 -15.22 43.56
C ASN A 2 -16.68 -13.82 43.52
N PHE A 3 -17.68 -13.58 44.38
CA PHE A 3 -18.50 -12.37 44.40
C PHE A 3 -17.68 -11.07 44.39
N SER A 4 -16.52 -11.07 45.05
CA SER A 4 -15.59 -9.94 45.06
C SER A 4 -15.07 -9.58 43.66
N ALA A 5 -14.73 -10.59 42.84
CA ALA A 5 -14.22 -10.37 41.49
C ALA A 5 -15.31 -9.83 40.54
N ASP A 6 -16.55 -10.28 40.71
CA ASP A 6 -17.69 -9.81 39.90
C ASP A 6 -18.00 -8.34 40.18
N VAL A 7 -17.99 -7.93 41.46
CA VAL A 7 -18.16 -6.53 41.88
C VAL A 7 -17.03 -5.65 41.31
N LEU A 8 -15.79 -6.10 41.41
CA LEU A 8 -14.65 -5.37 40.85
C LEU A 8 -14.75 -5.23 39.33
N THR A 9 -15.13 -6.30 38.64
CA THR A 9 -15.32 -6.29 37.18
C THR A 9 -16.36 -5.23 36.78
N ASN A 10 -17.49 -5.16 37.49
CA ASN A 10 -18.50 -4.12 37.26
C ASN A 10 -17.97 -2.70 37.49
N ILE A 11 -17.14 -2.49 38.52
CA ILE A 11 -16.50 -1.18 38.78
C ILE A 11 -15.56 -0.81 37.62
N ILE A 12 -14.73 -1.75 37.16
CA ILE A 12 -13.79 -1.51 36.06
C ILE A 12 -14.54 -1.19 34.76
N ILE A 13 -15.58 -1.97 34.44
CA ILE A 13 -16.40 -1.75 33.24
C ILE A 13 -17.03 -0.34 33.27
N ASN A 14 -17.69 0.01 34.37
CA ASN A 14 -18.34 1.33 34.51
C ASN A 14 -17.35 2.51 34.52
N THR A 15 -16.07 2.27 34.81
CA THR A 15 -15.06 3.34 34.84
C THR A 15 -14.32 3.47 33.51
N TYR A 16 -13.95 2.36 32.87
CA TYR A 16 -12.99 2.34 31.76
C TYR A 16 -13.57 1.92 30.41
N PHE A 17 -14.75 1.28 30.38
CA PHE A 17 -15.34 0.72 29.17
C PHE A 17 -16.47 1.58 28.61
N LEU A 18 -16.95 2.60 29.34
CA LEU A 18 -18.00 3.50 28.86
C LEU A 18 -17.62 4.28 27.60
N SER A 19 -16.32 4.45 27.34
CA SER A 19 -15.83 5.09 26.11
C SER A 19 -15.84 4.15 24.89
N THR A 20 -16.14 2.86 25.08
CA THR A 20 -16.21 1.87 23.99
C THR A 20 -17.61 1.83 23.39
N ARG A 21 -17.73 1.45 22.11
CA ARG A 21 -19.03 1.38 21.42
C ARG A 21 -19.95 0.32 22.01
N CYS A 22 -19.39 -0.82 22.39
CA CYS A 22 -20.08 -1.94 23.02
C CYS A 22 -19.07 -2.88 23.69
N ILE A 23 -19.59 -3.73 24.57
CA ILE A 23 -18.83 -4.73 25.32
C ILE A 23 -19.23 -6.12 24.85
N ILE A 24 -18.25 -6.96 24.57
CA ILE A 24 -18.44 -8.40 24.37
C ILE A 24 -17.99 -9.10 25.65
N ILE A 25 -18.84 -9.97 26.19
CA ILE A 25 -18.53 -10.78 27.37
C ILE A 25 -18.51 -12.25 26.95
N PHE A 26 -17.33 -12.86 26.97
CA PHE A 26 -17.17 -14.31 26.78
C PHE A 26 -17.26 -15.02 28.13
N THR A 27 -18.17 -15.98 28.24
CA THR A 27 -18.36 -16.75 29.48
C THR A 27 -18.82 -18.18 29.23
N ASP A 28 -18.49 -19.10 30.13
CA ASP A 28 -18.96 -20.51 30.15
C ASP A 28 -19.85 -20.80 31.37
N ARG A 29 -20.27 -19.75 32.08
CA ARG A 29 -21.14 -19.85 33.25
C ARG A 29 -22.31 -18.89 33.08
N PRO A 30 -23.47 -19.18 33.69
CA PRO A 30 -24.50 -18.16 33.86
C PRO A 30 -23.85 -17.03 34.65
N SER A 31 -23.55 -15.95 33.94
CA SER A 31 -22.73 -14.87 34.46
C SER A 31 -23.47 -14.14 35.57
N GLY A 32 -22.72 -13.65 36.56
CA GLY A 32 -23.24 -12.74 37.59
C GLY A 32 -23.46 -11.31 37.08
N PHE A 33 -23.20 -11.04 35.79
CA PHE A 33 -23.29 -9.72 35.16
C PHE A 33 -24.74 -9.33 34.86
N ASN A 34 -25.62 -9.36 35.88
CA ASN A 34 -27.00 -8.92 35.77
C ASN A 34 -27.16 -7.39 35.84
N HIS A 35 -26.15 -6.62 35.42
CA HIS A 35 -26.18 -5.17 35.49
C HIS A 35 -26.50 -4.54 34.14
N ALA A 36 -27.47 -3.63 34.14
CA ALA A 36 -27.77 -2.81 32.98
C ALA A 36 -26.66 -1.77 32.81
N PHE A 37 -25.73 -2.04 31.89
CA PHE A 37 -24.73 -1.06 31.50
C PHE A 37 -25.36 -0.03 30.55
N PRO A 38 -24.87 1.23 30.56
CA PRO A 38 -25.40 2.28 29.68
C PRO A 38 -24.96 2.10 28.21
N ILE A 39 -24.13 1.10 27.91
CA ILE A 39 -23.68 0.75 26.56
C ILE A 39 -24.12 -0.68 26.21
N PRO A 40 -24.31 -1.01 24.92
CA PRO A 40 -24.73 -2.34 24.50
C PRO A 40 -23.73 -3.41 24.95
N VAL A 41 -24.26 -4.50 25.50
CA VAL A 41 -23.48 -5.65 25.95
C VAL A 41 -23.96 -6.89 25.21
N VAL A 42 -23.02 -7.59 24.59
CA VAL A 42 -23.24 -8.87 23.92
C VAL A 42 -22.58 -9.94 24.77
N GLN A 43 -23.40 -10.77 25.42
CA GLN A 43 -22.91 -11.92 26.16
C GLN A 43 -22.89 -13.15 25.26
N ILE A 44 -21.72 -13.75 25.11
CA ILE A 44 -21.49 -14.91 24.26
C ILE A 44 -21.13 -16.08 25.17
N ASN A 45 -21.94 -17.14 25.10
CA ASN A 45 -21.62 -18.40 25.73
C ASN A 45 -20.54 -19.11 24.90
N ALA A 46 -19.30 -19.10 25.38
CA ALA A 46 -18.13 -19.65 24.68
C ALA A 46 -17.82 -21.07 25.18
N GLU A 47 -18.76 -21.99 25.04
CA GLU A 47 -18.54 -23.38 25.45
C GLU A 47 -17.34 -23.99 24.72
N ASN A 48 -16.47 -24.69 25.45
CA ASN A 48 -15.21 -25.25 24.94
C ASN A 48 -14.26 -24.23 24.29
N SER A 49 -14.35 -22.95 24.68
CA SER A 49 -13.58 -21.86 24.07
C SER A 49 -13.88 -21.63 22.58
N ASP A 50 -15.06 -22.08 22.10
CA ASP A 50 -15.54 -21.79 20.74
C ASP A 50 -15.94 -20.31 20.63
N VAL A 51 -15.19 -19.55 19.84
CA VAL A 51 -15.43 -18.12 19.58
C VAL A 51 -15.88 -18.00 18.13
N ARG A 52 -17.18 -17.80 17.94
CA ARG A 52 -17.81 -17.72 16.61
C ARG A 52 -17.82 -16.28 16.10
N PRO A 53 -17.01 -15.95 15.07
CA PRO A 53 -16.86 -14.58 14.59
C PRO A 53 -18.16 -13.98 14.07
N GLU A 54 -19.07 -14.79 13.53
CA GLU A 54 -20.34 -14.32 12.93
C GLU A 54 -21.26 -13.62 13.94
N ILE A 55 -21.07 -13.91 15.23
CA ILE A 55 -21.89 -13.36 16.31
C ILE A 55 -21.44 -11.93 16.69
N PHE A 56 -20.15 -11.62 16.59
CA PHE A 56 -19.58 -10.35 17.09
C PHE A 56 -18.87 -9.50 16.04
N LEU A 57 -18.40 -10.09 14.94
CA LEU A 57 -17.82 -9.41 13.77
C LEU A 57 -18.89 -9.25 12.69
N ASN A 58 -19.96 -8.54 13.04
CA ASN A 58 -21.08 -8.20 12.15
C ASN A 58 -21.41 -6.70 12.19
N ARG A 59 -20.37 -5.90 12.02
CA ARG A 59 -20.28 -4.43 11.85
C ARG A 59 -20.63 -3.63 13.09
N PHE A 60 -20.58 -4.28 14.25
CA PHE A 60 -20.87 -3.64 15.53
C PHE A 60 -19.70 -2.83 16.07
N GLY A 61 -18.46 -3.28 15.83
CA GLY A 61 -17.28 -2.57 16.28
C GLY A 61 -17.12 -2.45 17.79
N CYS A 62 -17.40 -3.54 18.50
CA CYS A 62 -17.15 -3.61 19.94
C CYS A 62 -15.66 -3.62 20.24
N GLN A 63 -15.25 -2.70 21.11
CA GLN A 63 -13.84 -2.49 21.48
C GLN A 63 -13.58 -2.87 22.94
N GLY A 64 -14.63 -3.12 23.73
CA GLY A 64 -14.53 -3.66 25.07
C GLY A 64 -14.69 -5.17 25.06
N ILE A 65 -13.69 -5.90 25.54
CA ILE A 65 -13.73 -7.36 25.62
C ILE A 65 -13.53 -7.77 27.07
N VAL A 66 -14.48 -8.56 27.59
CA VAL A 66 -14.42 -9.15 28.92
C VAL A 66 -14.39 -10.67 28.76
N ILE A 67 -13.40 -11.32 29.34
CA ILE A 67 -13.22 -12.77 29.31
C ILE A 67 -13.40 -13.30 30.74
N ASP A 68 -14.56 -13.89 31.01
CA ASP A 68 -14.85 -14.61 32.26
C ASP A 68 -15.13 -16.08 31.94
N HIS A 69 -14.05 -16.79 31.59
CA HIS A 69 -14.09 -18.14 31.06
C HIS A 69 -13.10 -19.06 31.79
N ARG A 70 -13.43 -20.34 32.00
CA ARG A 70 -12.51 -21.30 32.66
C ARG A 70 -11.15 -21.46 31.95
N GLN A 71 -11.10 -21.24 30.64
CA GLN A 71 -9.89 -21.27 29.79
C GLN A 71 -9.74 -19.91 29.09
N PRO A 72 -9.21 -18.88 29.78
CA PRO A 72 -9.20 -17.52 29.25
C PRO A 72 -8.16 -17.34 28.13
N LEU A 73 -7.03 -18.06 28.21
CA LEU A 73 -6.00 -18.05 27.17
C LEU A 73 -6.57 -18.52 25.82
N ALA A 74 -7.27 -19.66 25.79
CA ALA A 74 -7.82 -20.19 24.55
C ALA A 74 -8.83 -19.23 23.90
N VAL A 75 -9.69 -18.59 24.70
CA VAL A 75 -10.64 -17.57 24.21
C VAL A 75 -9.91 -16.33 23.70
N PHE A 76 -8.91 -15.84 24.43
CA PHE A 76 -8.10 -14.68 24.03
C PHE A 76 -7.39 -14.92 22.69
N GLN A 77 -6.69 -16.05 22.56
CA GLN A 77 -5.98 -16.42 21.33
C GLN A 77 -6.94 -16.61 20.17
N ARG A 78 -8.06 -17.31 20.38
CA ARG A 78 -9.04 -17.51 19.32
C ARG A 78 -9.66 -16.19 18.87
N PHE A 79 -9.98 -15.30 19.81
CA PHE A 79 -10.54 -14.00 19.49
C PHE A 79 -9.58 -13.13 18.67
N GLU A 80 -8.32 -13.02 19.10
CA GLU A 80 -7.30 -12.27 18.35
C GLU A 80 -7.03 -12.90 16.98
N TRP A 81 -7.04 -14.24 16.88
CA TRP A 81 -6.96 -14.95 15.60
C TRP A 81 -8.11 -14.58 14.65
N GLU A 82 -9.36 -14.61 15.13
CA GLU A 82 -10.53 -14.27 14.30
C GLU A 82 -10.54 -12.80 13.87
N ILE A 83 -10.19 -11.88 14.78
CA ILE A 83 -10.11 -10.45 14.46
C ILE A 83 -9.08 -10.18 13.37
N ARG A 84 -7.94 -10.89 13.36
CA ARG A 84 -6.89 -10.69 12.35
C ARG A 84 -7.28 -11.20 10.96
N ARG A 85 -8.28 -12.07 10.83
CA ARG A 85 -8.69 -12.71 9.57
C ARG A 85 -10.07 -12.30 9.06
N SER A 86 -10.83 -11.57 9.86
CA SER A 86 -12.15 -11.01 9.48
C SER A 86 -12.03 -9.96 8.36
N LEU A 87 -13.08 -9.25 7.97
CA LEU A 87 -12.95 -7.95 7.27
C LEU A 87 -13.14 -6.76 8.20
N GLU A 88 -13.61 -7.04 9.42
CA GLU A 88 -13.83 -6.04 10.45
C GLU A 88 -12.61 -5.92 11.34
N ARG A 89 -12.11 -4.70 11.45
CA ARG A 89 -10.88 -4.37 12.16
C ARG A 89 -11.10 -3.19 13.07
N PHE A 90 -10.54 -3.27 14.27
CA PHE A 90 -10.58 -2.19 15.26
C PHE A 90 -9.20 -2.01 15.86
N ASN A 91 -8.63 -0.82 15.67
CA ASN A 91 -7.25 -0.51 16.07
C ASN A 91 -7.09 -0.39 17.59
N ARG A 92 -8.20 -0.33 18.33
CA ARG A 92 -8.21 -0.21 19.80
C ARG A 92 -9.14 -1.26 20.37
N ARG A 93 -8.60 -2.09 21.26
CA ARG A 93 -9.30 -3.16 21.96
C ARG A 93 -8.84 -3.15 23.40
N LYS A 94 -9.78 -3.09 24.35
CA LYS A 94 -9.51 -3.14 25.79
C LYS A 94 -9.96 -4.49 26.32
N PHE A 95 -9.05 -5.23 26.93
CA PHE A 95 -9.30 -6.55 27.49
C PHE A 95 -9.34 -6.53 29.01
N LEU A 96 -10.39 -7.12 29.57
CA LEU A 96 -10.49 -7.45 30.98
C LEU A 96 -10.66 -8.97 31.13
N VAL A 97 -9.70 -9.63 31.75
CA VAL A 97 -9.77 -11.08 32.05
C VAL A 97 -10.12 -11.25 33.52
N SER A 98 -11.27 -11.83 33.79
CA SER A 98 -11.79 -12.00 35.16
C SER A 98 -11.17 -13.20 35.88
N SER A 99 -11.08 -13.10 37.21
CA SER A 99 -10.52 -14.11 38.10
C SER A 99 -11.37 -15.38 38.27
N GLY A 100 -12.58 -15.43 37.70
CA GLY A 100 -13.40 -16.66 37.67
C GLY A 100 -12.73 -17.82 36.93
N ALA A 101 -11.71 -17.48 36.14
CA ALA A 101 -10.90 -18.32 35.29
C ALA A 101 -9.72 -18.99 36.04
N LYS A 102 -9.61 -20.32 35.97
CA LYS A 102 -8.36 -20.99 36.37
C LYS A 102 -7.26 -20.56 35.39
N ASN A 103 -6.06 -20.27 35.90
CA ASN A 103 -4.89 -19.90 35.09
C ASN A 103 -5.06 -18.61 34.25
N ALA A 104 -5.80 -17.60 34.71
CA ALA A 104 -5.92 -16.31 34.01
C ALA A 104 -4.58 -15.67 33.64
N MET A 105 -3.55 -15.91 34.45
CA MET A 105 -2.19 -15.40 34.21
C MET A 105 -1.50 -16.00 32.98
N SER A 106 -1.97 -17.13 32.45
CA SER A 106 -1.40 -17.74 31.24
C SER A 106 -1.57 -16.91 29.97
N VAL A 107 -2.49 -15.92 29.98
CA VAL A 107 -2.64 -14.95 28.88
C VAL A 107 -1.34 -14.18 28.62
N PHE A 108 -0.51 -13.97 29.66
CA PHE A 108 0.78 -13.27 29.53
C PHE A 108 1.83 -14.06 28.75
N ASP A 109 1.65 -15.36 28.58
CA ASP A 109 2.58 -16.24 27.87
C ASP A 109 2.25 -16.36 26.37
N SER A 110 1.16 -15.71 25.91
CA SER A 110 0.69 -15.76 24.53
C SER A 110 1.47 -14.83 23.59
N GLU A 111 1.66 -15.25 22.33
CA GLU A 111 2.29 -14.41 21.31
C GLU A 111 1.34 -13.30 20.83
N GLU A 112 0.04 -13.56 20.88
CA GLU A 112 -1.02 -12.61 20.53
C GLU A 112 -0.98 -11.34 21.37
N LEU A 113 -0.48 -11.44 22.61
CA LEU A 113 -0.31 -10.30 23.51
C LEU A 113 0.62 -9.22 22.94
N ASN A 114 1.54 -9.56 22.04
CA ASN A 114 2.45 -8.60 21.42
C ASN A 114 1.68 -7.47 20.67
N PHE A 115 0.47 -7.76 20.21
CA PHE A 115 -0.38 -6.85 19.44
C PHE A 115 -1.42 -6.10 20.28
N VAL A 116 -1.50 -6.37 21.59
CA VAL A 116 -2.54 -5.83 22.48
C VAL A 116 -1.91 -4.95 23.57
N ALA A 117 -2.14 -3.63 23.52
CA ALA A 117 -1.62 -2.70 24.52
C ALA A 117 -2.44 -2.71 25.83
N ASP A 118 -3.76 -2.83 25.71
CA ASP A 118 -4.73 -2.62 26.78
C ASP A 118 -5.26 -3.97 27.30
N LEU A 119 -4.58 -4.52 28.30
CA LEU A 119 -4.95 -5.76 28.98
C LEU A 119 -4.87 -5.58 30.50
N VAL A 120 -5.95 -5.96 31.19
CA VAL A 120 -5.98 -6.12 32.65
C VAL A 120 -6.45 -7.53 32.99
N VAL A 121 -5.70 -8.22 33.84
CA VAL A 121 -6.05 -9.54 34.37
C VAL A 121 -6.30 -9.41 35.86
N VAL A 122 -7.45 -9.89 36.31
CA VAL A 122 -7.83 -9.91 37.72
C VAL A 122 -7.45 -11.27 38.31
N GLU A 123 -6.69 -11.25 39.39
CA GLU A 123 -6.39 -12.42 40.21
C GLU A 123 -6.98 -12.20 41.61
N SER A 124 -7.96 -13.02 41.97
CA SER A 124 -8.69 -12.88 43.21
C SER A 124 -8.13 -13.82 44.27
N GLU A 125 -7.81 -13.24 45.42
CA GLU A 125 -7.37 -13.90 46.64
C GLU A 125 -8.50 -13.82 47.69
N GLU A 126 -8.31 -14.42 48.87
CA GLU A 126 -9.36 -14.48 49.91
C GLU A 126 -9.84 -13.09 50.37
N ASP A 127 -8.92 -12.14 50.53
CA ASP A 127 -9.21 -10.81 51.09
C ASP A 127 -8.89 -9.64 50.13
N SER A 128 -8.35 -9.91 48.93
CA SER A 128 -7.99 -8.87 47.97
C SER A 128 -8.02 -9.38 46.53
N CYS A 129 -8.11 -8.47 45.57
CA CYS A 129 -7.97 -8.79 44.15
C CYS A 129 -6.76 -8.03 43.59
N LYS A 130 -5.76 -8.76 43.09
CA LYS A 130 -4.60 -8.22 42.40
C LYS A 130 -4.93 -7.96 40.95
N LEU A 131 -4.49 -6.82 40.45
CA LEU A 131 -4.70 -6.39 39.07
C LEU A 131 -3.36 -6.40 38.35
N TRP A 132 -3.27 -7.19 37.30
CA TRP A 132 -2.06 -7.39 36.53
C TRP A 132 -2.22 -6.83 35.12
N THR A 133 -1.14 -6.28 34.58
CA THR A 133 -1.01 -5.94 33.16
C THR A 133 0.38 -6.37 32.70
N HIS A 134 0.75 -6.08 31.45
CA HIS A 134 2.09 -6.31 30.92
C HIS A 134 2.80 -4.98 30.66
N ARG A 135 4.13 -5.01 30.62
CA ARG A 135 4.99 -3.83 30.42
C ARG A 135 4.66 -3.07 29.12
N TYR A 136 4.43 -3.80 28.02
CA TYR A 136 4.19 -3.35 26.63
C TYR A 136 5.31 -2.51 26.00
N VAL A 137 5.83 -1.51 26.71
CA VAL A 137 6.87 -0.57 26.26
C VAL A 137 8.26 -1.04 26.69
N GLY A 138 9.30 -0.43 26.15
CA GLY A 138 10.70 -0.78 26.41
C GLY A 138 11.31 -1.67 25.34
N VAL A 139 12.64 -1.77 25.35
CA VAL A 139 13.41 -2.57 24.38
C VAL A 139 13.11 -4.06 24.49
N ASP A 140 12.83 -4.54 25.71
CA ASP A 140 12.69 -5.96 26.03
C ASP A 140 11.60 -6.24 27.07
N GLY A 141 11.20 -7.51 27.17
CA GLY A 141 10.24 -7.98 28.17
C GLY A 141 8.86 -7.33 28.03
N ASN A 142 8.41 -7.02 26.81
CA ASN A 142 7.14 -6.32 26.59
C ASN A 142 5.94 -7.12 27.13
N SER A 143 5.98 -8.45 27.07
CA SER A 143 4.96 -9.34 27.65
C SER A 143 5.14 -9.62 29.15
N GLN A 144 6.20 -9.10 29.78
CA GLN A 144 6.44 -9.33 31.20
C GLN A 144 5.30 -8.75 32.04
N LYS A 145 4.69 -9.61 32.86
CA LYS A 145 3.62 -9.23 33.78
C LYS A 145 4.11 -8.22 34.83
N ARG A 146 3.24 -7.27 35.15
CA ARG A 146 3.46 -6.18 36.10
C ARG A 146 2.21 -6.00 36.95
N LEU A 147 2.40 -5.95 38.28
CA LEU A 147 1.32 -5.63 39.21
C LEU A 147 0.96 -4.14 39.06
N LEU A 148 -0.28 -3.89 38.71
CA LEU A 148 -0.82 -2.55 38.49
C LEU A 148 -1.34 -1.97 39.80
N ASP A 149 -2.27 -2.69 40.43
CA ASP A 149 -2.87 -2.28 41.70
C ASP A 149 -3.41 -3.50 42.48
N VAL A 150 -3.87 -3.26 43.70
CA VAL A 150 -4.58 -4.23 44.55
C VAL A 150 -5.87 -3.60 45.01
N TRP A 151 -6.98 -4.30 44.84
CA TRP A 151 -8.31 -3.88 45.27
C TRP A 151 -8.76 -4.65 46.50
N PHE A 152 -9.31 -3.95 47.49
CA PHE A 152 -9.81 -4.55 48.73
C PHE A 152 -11.35 -4.56 48.73
N PRO A 153 -12.00 -5.74 48.65
CA PRO A 153 -13.45 -5.85 48.57
C PRO A 153 -14.19 -5.25 49.77
N ARG A 154 -13.64 -5.41 50.98
CA ARG A 154 -14.27 -4.95 52.24
C ARG A 154 -14.45 -3.42 52.27
N ASN A 155 -13.45 -2.69 51.81
CA ASN A 155 -13.44 -1.22 51.84
C ASN A 155 -13.74 -0.60 50.47
N ARG A 156 -13.89 -1.42 49.42
CA ARG A 156 -14.11 -1.01 48.02
C ARG A 156 -13.06 -0.01 47.51
N SER A 157 -11.82 -0.15 47.96
CA SER A 157 -10.74 0.79 47.70
C SER A 157 -9.58 0.12 46.97
N PHE A 158 -8.91 0.90 46.12
CA PHE A 158 -7.63 0.53 45.52
C PHE A 158 -6.48 0.93 46.44
N LEU A 159 -5.42 0.13 46.46
CA LEU A 159 -4.22 0.39 47.25
C LEU A 159 -3.48 1.63 46.74
N ARG A 160 -3.31 1.75 45.42
CA ARG A 160 -2.59 2.86 44.78
C ARG A 160 -3.50 3.83 44.05
N GLY A 161 -4.68 3.39 43.63
CA GLY A 161 -5.57 4.18 42.77
C GLY A 161 -4.96 4.40 41.39
N ALA A 162 -4.23 3.41 40.88
CA ALA A 162 -3.58 3.51 39.57
C ALA A 162 -4.61 3.52 38.43
N ASP A 163 -4.30 4.23 37.35
CA ASP A 163 -5.03 4.10 36.09
C ASP A 163 -4.86 2.66 35.58
N LEU A 164 -5.99 1.96 35.37
CA LEU A 164 -5.97 0.57 34.95
C LEU A 164 -5.69 0.39 33.45
N TYR A 165 -5.93 1.44 32.65
CA TYR A 165 -5.72 1.42 31.20
C TYR A 165 -4.94 2.67 30.76
N PRO A 166 -3.69 2.84 31.23
CA PRO A 166 -2.87 3.97 30.82
C PRO A 166 -2.57 3.87 29.32
N ASN A 167 -2.54 5.01 28.62
CA ASN A 167 -2.24 5.02 27.20
C ASN A 167 -0.75 4.71 26.94
N LYS A 168 -0.45 3.42 26.71
CA LYS A 168 0.91 2.92 26.44
C LYS A 168 1.42 3.25 25.04
N LEU A 169 0.60 3.86 24.18
CA LEU A 169 0.94 4.14 22.78
C LEU A 169 1.64 5.49 22.56
N VAL A 170 1.67 6.36 23.58
CA VAL A 170 2.24 7.72 23.47
C VAL A 170 3.76 7.72 23.50
N ASP A 171 4.37 6.83 24.29
CA ASP A 171 5.81 6.69 24.43
C ASP A 171 6.16 5.20 24.54
N GLN A 172 6.86 4.67 23.53
CA GLN A 172 7.24 3.27 23.47
C GLN A 172 8.53 2.93 24.22
N MET A 173 9.22 3.91 24.79
CA MET A 173 10.46 3.73 25.58
C MET A 173 11.52 2.88 24.87
N GLY A 174 11.67 3.06 23.56
CA GLY A 174 12.64 2.35 22.71
C GLY A 174 12.19 0.98 22.23
N ARG A 175 10.90 0.62 22.32
CA ARG A 175 10.39 -0.65 21.75
C ARG A 175 10.75 -0.77 20.27
N SER A 176 11.14 -1.97 19.86
CA SER A 176 11.47 -2.28 18.46
C SER A 176 10.26 -2.05 17.55
N LEU A 177 10.48 -1.36 16.43
CA LEU A 177 9.55 -1.23 15.31
C LEU A 177 10.22 -1.82 14.07
N LYS A 178 9.76 -2.98 13.62
CA LYS A 178 10.31 -3.67 12.45
C LYS A 178 9.70 -3.12 11.17
N LEU A 179 10.54 -2.60 10.30
CA LEU A 179 10.19 -1.84 9.11
C LEU A 179 10.63 -2.61 7.86
N ALA A 180 9.68 -3.24 7.16
CA ALA A 180 9.95 -3.91 5.89
C ALA A 180 10.11 -2.89 4.76
N THR A 181 11.18 -3.04 3.99
CA THR A 181 11.56 -2.14 2.90
C THR A 181 12.50 -2.86 1.92
N PHE A 182 12.74 -2.27 0.75
CA PHE A 182 13.76 -2.72 -0.21
C PHE A 182 14.37 -1.54 -0.97
N GLN A 183 15.41 -1.78 -1.77
CA GLN A 183 16.03 -0.74 -2.59
C GLN A 183 15.05 -0.25 -3.67
N TYR A 184 14.58 0.99 -3.56
CA TYR A 184 13.66 1.60 -4.51
C TYR A 184 13.79 3.13 -4.51
N GLU A 185 14.60 3.69 -5.41
CA GLU A 185 14.81 5.13 -5.46
C GLU A 185 13.58 5.88 -6.04
N PRO A 186 13.22 7.06 -5.48
CA PRO A 186 13.83 7.75 -4.34
C PRO A 186 13.19 7.43 -2.98
N SER A 187 12.26 6.47 -2.90
CA SER A 187 11.52 6.13 -1.67
C SER A 187 12.41 5.55 -0.59
N SER A 188 13.29 4.61 -0.96
CA SER A 188 14.26 3.95 -0.09
C SER A 188 15.58 3.71 -0.82
N VAL A 189 16.65 4.24 -0.23
CA VAL A 189 18.04 4.12 -0.65
C VAL A 189 18.78 3.46 0.50
N ILE A 190 19.13 2.20 0.30
CA ILE A 190 19.70 1.29 1.28
C ILE A 190 21.05 0.81 0.77
N ASP A 191 22.11 1.28 1.42
CA ASP A 191 23.47 0.80 1.24
C ASP A 191 23.95 0.24 2.58
N ILE A 192 23.93 -1.09 2.70
CA ILE A 192 24.29 -1.79 3.92
C ILE A 192 25.79 -1.64 4.21
N GLU A 193 26.63 -1.67 3.17
CA GLU A 193 28.10 -1.60 3.30
C GLU A 193 28.54 -0.24 3.82
N ASN A 194 27.98 0.83 3.25
CA ASN A 194 28.29 2.21 3.61
C ASN A 194 27.37 2.78 4.72
N GLN A 195 26.48 1.95 5.27
CA GLN A 195 25.48 2.34 6.28
C GLN A 195 24.61 3.54 5.86
N VAL A 196 24.29 3.63 4.57
CA VAL A 196 23.43 4.70 4.05
C VAL A 196 21.99 4.20 4.03
N PHE A 197 21.16 4.79 4.88
CA PHE A 197 19.72 4.52 4.95
C PHE A 197 18.99 5.86 4.75
N LYS A 198 18.55 6.12 3.52
CA LYS A 198 17.91 7.38 3.12
C LYS A 198 16.70 7.10 2.23
N GLY A 199 15.96 8.14 1.89
CA GLY A 199 14.81 8.04 0.99
C GLY A 199 13.59 8.71 1.60
N SER A 200 12.65 9.13 0.76
CA SER A 200 11.49 9.91 1.22
C SER A 200 10.58 9.12 2.16
N GLU A 201 10.31 7.85 1.86
CA GLU A 201 9.42 7.02 2.69
C GLU A 201 10.17 6.48 3.91
N LEU A 202 11.41 6.01 3.73
CA LEU A 202 12.23 5.55 4.84
C LEU A 202 12.43 6.64 5.91
N SER A 203 12.74 7.87 5.48
CA SER A 203 12.87 9.00 6.42
C SER A 203 11.55 9.28 7.15
N THR A 204 10.41 9.16 6.46
CA THR A 204 9.09 9.34 7.07
C THR A 204 8.83 8.29 8.16
N MET A 205 9.18 7.02 7.90
CA MET A 205 9.02 5.95 8.89
C MET A 205 9.99 6.08 10.07
N CYS A 206 11.23 6.51 9.84
CA CYS A 206 12.16 6.83 10.92
C CYS A 206 11.66 7.99 11.79
N GLU A 207 11.08 9.03 11.19
CA GLU A 207 10.46 10.13 11.94
C GLU A 207 9.22 9.68 12.72
N PHE A 208 8.40 8.78 12.16
CA PHE A 208 7.30 8.15 12.89
C PHE A 208 7.81 7.39 14.11
N ALA A 209 8.84 6.56 13.95
CA ALA A 209 9.47 5.84 15.06
C ALA A 209 10.00 6.80 16.13
N ARG A 210 10.69 7.88 15.70
CA ARG A 210 11.21 8.92 16.61
C ARG A 210 10.09 9.63 17.38
N HIS A 211 8.95 9.90 16.73
CA HIS A 211 7.82 10.58 17.35
C HIS A 211 7.24 9.80 18.53
N PHE A 212 7.14 8.47 18.40
CA PHE A 212 6.61 7.59 19.45
C PHE A 212 7.71 6.94 20.31
N ASN A 213 8.96 7.43 20.22
CA ASN A 213 10.10 6.88 20.95
C ASN A 213 10.27 5.36 20.75
N MET A 214 10.23 4.91 19.49
CA MET A 214 10.49 3.54 19.06
C MET A 214 11.90 3.40 18.49
N THR A 215 12.43 2.18 18.50
CA THR A 215 13.71 1.85 17.87
C THR A 215 13.44 1.19 16.50
N PRO A 216 13.71 1.87 15.37
CA PRO A 216 13.48 1.29 14.06
C PRO A 216 14.48 0.17 13.77
N GLY A 217 13.99 -0.97 13.29
CA GLY A 217 14.79 -2.09 12.79
C GLY A 217 14.36 -2.44 11.36
N LEU A 218 15.28 -2.39 10.40
CA LEU A 218 14.94 -2.63 9.00
C LEU A 218 14.88 -4.13 8.69
N VAL A 219 13.82 -4.54 8.00
CA VAL A 219 13.67 -5.87 7.39
C VAL A 219 13.82 -5.69 5.89
N ILE A 220 15.06 -5.78 5.42
CA ILE A 220 15.40 -5.49 4.03
C ILE A 220 15.08 -6.71 3.18
N ASN A 221 14.22 -6.51 2.19
CA ASN A 221 13.79 -7.55 1.29
C ASN A 221 14.63 -7.53 0.01
N SER A 222 15.32 -8.63 -0.30
CA SER A 222 16.22 -8.74 -1.45
C SER A 222 15.57 -9.37 -2.69
N GLU A 223 14.49 -10.13 -2.49
CA GLU A 223 13.80 -10.89 -3.54
C GLU A 223 12.31 -10.53 -3.56
N ASP A 224 11.63 -10.72 -4.69
CA ASP A 224 10.19 -10.47 -4.88
C ASP A 224 9.69 -9.01 -4.66
N PHE A 225 10.56 -8.06 -4.29
CA PHE A 225 10.25 -6.64 -4.11
C PHE A 225 9.00 -6.41 -3.23
N TRP A 226 7.91 -5.89 -3.80
CA TRP A 226 6.62 -5.71 -3.11
C TRP A 226 6.00 -7.04 -2.65
N GLY A 227 6.12 -8.10 -3.46
CA GLY A 227 5.50 -9.39 -3.22
C GLY A 227 3.99 -9.46 -3.50
N SER A 228 3.38 -10.58 -3.11
CA SER A 228 1.97 -10.89 -3.25
C SER A 228 1.49 -11.74 -2.06
N ILE A 229 0.19 -11.67 -1.76
CA ILE A 229 -0.47 -12.57 -0.80
C ILE A 229 -1.46 -13.43 -1.57
N TYR A 230 -1.51 -14.71 -1.22
CA TYR A 230 -2.34 -15.71 -1.87
C TYR A 230 -3.48 -16.14 -0.95
N GLU A 231 -4.56 -16.68 -1.53
CA GLU A 231 -5.77 -17.10 -0.81
C GLU A 231 -5.51 -18.10 0.33
N ASN A 232 -4.46 -18.90 0.20
CA ASN A 232 -4.02 -19.86 1.21
C ASN A 232 -3.29 -19.21 2.41
N TRP A 233 -3.31 -17.87 2.55
CA TRP A 233 -2.59 -17.14 3.59
C TRP A 233 -1.07 -17.37 3.55
N THR A 234 -0.53 -17.60 2.36
CA THR A 234 0.89 -17.51 2.10
C THR A 234 1.21 -16.23 1.35
N GLY A 235 2.43 -15.72 1.49
CA GLY A 235 2.85 -14.53 0.77
C GLY A 235 4.36 -14.49 0.60
N ASN A 236 4.81 -13.60 -0.26
CA ASN A 236 6.23 -13.37 -0.49
C ASN A 236 6.54 -11.86 -0.52
N GLY A 237 7.80 -11.54 -0.74
CA GLY A 237 8.29 -10.16 -0.77
C GLY A 237 7.99 -9.34 0.48
N LEU A 238 7.87 -8.03 0.30
CA LEU A 238 7.64 -7.08 1.38
C LEU A 238 6.32 -7.34 2.13
N ILE A 239 5.23 -7.54 1.41
CA ILE A 239 3.92 -7.76 2.05
C ILE A 239 3.82 -9.13 2.71
N GLY A 240 4.54 -10.14 2.20
CA GLY A 240 4.69 -11.44 2.87
C GLY A 240 5.43 -11.32 4.21
N ASN A 241 6.44 -10.45 4.31
CA ASN A 241 7.10 -10.21 5.59
C ASN A 241 6.16 -9.61 6.65
N ILE A 242 5.20 -8.78 6.25
CA ILE A 242 4.15 -8.30 7.16
C ILE A 242 3.18 -9.43 7.51
N LEU A 243 2.72 -10.21 6.51
CA LEU A 243 1.78 -11.32 6.72
C LEU A 243 2.28 -12.34 7.74
N TYR A 244 3.58 -12.62 7.75
CA TYR A 244 4.23 -13.56 8.67
C TYR A 244 4.73 -12.94 9.98
N ASP A 245 4.32 -11.71 10.32
CA ASP A 245 4.75 -10.99 11.52
C ASP A 245 6.29 -10.83 11.63
N LYS A 246 7.00 -10.88 10.49
CA LYS A 246 8.44 -10.61 10.44
C LYS A 246 8.72 -9.10 10.50
N ALA A 247 7.78 -8.29 10.03
CA ALA A 247 7.81 -6.84 10.11
C ALA A 247 6.47 -6.29 10.63
N ASP A 248 6.51 -5.16 11.33
CA ASP A 248 5.33 -4.48 11.90
C ASP A 248 4.70 -3.51 10.89
N PHE A 249 5.53 -2.91 10.02
CA PHE A 249 5.10 -1.96 9.00
C PHE A 249 5.88 -2.18 7.71
N GLY A 250 5.25 -1.99 6.56
CA GLY A 250 5.94 -1.96 5.27
C GLY A 250 5.54 -0.75 4.44
N PHE A 251 6.49 -0.27 3.64
CA PHE A 251 6.38 0.92 2.80
C PHE A 251 7.23 0.71 1.54
N ASP A 252 7.42 1.72 0.68
CA ASP A 252 8.02 1.67 -0.67
C ASP A 252 7.00 1.66 -1.78
N GLY A 253 6.16 2.70 -1.84
CA GLY A 253 5.22 2.90 -2.93
C GLY A 253 4.08 1.88 -2.95
N LEU A 254 3.72 1.34 -1.79
CA LEU A 254 2.56 0.46 -1.65
C LEU A 254 1.26 1.24 -1.93
N TYR A 255 0.48 0.72 -2.87
CA TYR A 255 -0.88 1.19 -3.10
C TYR A 255 -1.84 0.48 -2.17
N ALA A 256 -2.92 1.18 -1.81
CA ALA A 256 -4.03 0.63 -1.06
C ALA A 256 -4.93 -0.24 -1.96
N TRP A 257 -4.39 -1.39 -2.40
CA TRP A 257 -5.15 -2.38 -3.16
C TRP A 257 -6.15 -3.11 -2.27
N GLU A 258 -7.36 -3.32 -2.79
CA GLU A 258 -8.43 -4.06 -2.10
C GLU A 258 -8.01 -5.49 -1.75
N ASP A 259 -7.30 -6.16 -2.67
CA ASP A 259 -6.87 -7.54 -2.47
C ASP A 259 -5.98 -7.70 -1.22
N HIS A 260 -5.06 -6.76 -1.00
CA HIS A 260 -4.21 -6.75 0.19
C HIS A 260 -4.97 -6.44 1.47
N TYR A 261 -6.05 -5.66 1.39
CA TYR A 261 -6.88 -5.27 2.55
C TYR A 261 -7.60 -6.48 3.19
N HIS A 262 -7.78 -7.58 2.45
CA HIS A 262 -8.31 -8.81 3.02
C HIS A 262 -7.37 -9.48 4.03
N TYR A 263 -6.08 -9.17 3.96
CA TYR A 263 -5.03 -9.82 4.75
C TYR A 263 -4.29 -8.86 5.69
N LEU A 264 -4.19 -7.59 5.31
CA LEU A 264 -3.38 -6.57 5.97
C LEU A 264 -4.20 -5.33 6.35
N ASP A 265 -3.80 -4.68 7.45
CA ASP A 265 -4.32 -3.36 7.81
C ASP A 265 -3.55 -2.27 7.04
N LEU A 266 -4.29 -1.35 6.42
CA LEU A 266 -3.73 -0.24 5.65
C LEU A 266 -3.81 1.07 6.42
N SER A 267 -2.70 1.82 6.42
CA SER A 267 -2.67 3.18 6.98
C SER A 267 -3.38 4.18 6.07
N SER A 268 -3.64 5.38 6.58
CA SER A 268 -4.07 6.48 5.71
C SER A 268 -2.94 6.83 4.72
N PRO A 269 -3.24 7.00 3.42
CA PRO A 269 -2.21 7.29 2.44
C PRO A 269 -1.59 8.66 2.73
N PHE A 270 -0.26 8.71 2.82
CA PHE A 270 0.49 9.95 3.00
C PHE A 270 1.06 10.50 1.67
N ILE A 271 1.04 9.70 0.59
CA ILE A 271 1.37 10.11 -0.77
C ILE A 271 0.21 9.72 -1.69
N ARG A 272 -0.12 10.60 -2.65
CA ARG A 272 -1.05 10.30 -3.74
C ARG A 272 -0.29 10.24 -5.05
N THR A 273 -0.35 9.11 -5.74
CA THR A 273 0.24 8.91 -7.07
C THR A 273 -0.82 8.50 -8.07
N GLY A 274 -0.45 8.48 -9.35
CA GLY A 274 -1.32 8.03 -10.44
C GLY A 274 -0.49 7.40 -11.54
N ILE A 275 -1.13 6.53 -12.33
CA ILE A 275 -0.49 5.87 -13.48
C ILE A 275 -0.38 6.89 -14.61
N THR A 276 0.83 7.08 -15.12
CA THR A 276 1.10 7.96 -16.26
C THR A 276 1.97 7.25 -17.29
N CYS A 277 1.82 7.63 -18.56
CA CYS A 277 2.64 7.10 -19.63
C CYS A 277 3.87 7.98 -19.82
N LEU A 278 5.05 7.43 -19.57
CA LEU A 278 6.30 8.09 -19.89
C LEU A 278 6.67 7.79 -21.34
N CYS A 279 6.78 8.84 -22.16
CA CYS A 279 7.31 8.75 -23.51
C CYS A 279 8.63 9.52 -23.61
N PRO A 280 9.54 9.12 -24.52
CA PRO A 280 10.75 9.90 -24.77
C PRO A 280 10.41 11.34 -25.14
N ALA A 281 11.26 12.27 -24.71
CA ALA A 281 11.13 13.67 -25.10
C ALA A 281 11.12 13.78 -26.64
N PRO A 282 10.20 14.59 -27.22
CA PRO A 282 10.13 14.75 -28.67
C PRO A 282 11.45 15.30 -29.19
N ARG A 283 12.01 14.68 -30.22
CA ARG A 283 13.18 15.19 -30.92
C ARG A 283 12.71 16.16 -31.99
N LEU A 284 13.40 17.30 -32.11
CA LEU A 284 13.22 18.18 -33.25
C LEU A 284 13.60 17.42 -34.53
N ALA A 285 12.81 17.61 -35.59
CA ALA A 285 13.21 17.14 -36.91
C ALA A 285 14.53 17.81 -37.32
N ASP A 286 15.38 17.09 -38.03
CA ASP A 286 16.61 17.66 -38.56
C ASP A 286 16.28 18.90 -39.42
N GLY A 287 17.05 19.97 -39.27
CA GLY A 287 16.77 21.24 -39.97
C GLY A 287 16.74 21.13 -41.50
N TRP A 288 17.41 20.13 -42.08
CA TRP A 288 17.39 19.87 -43.52
C TRP A 288 16.07 19.24 -44.00
N LEU A 289 15.33 18.58 -43.11
CA LEU A 289 14.01 18.03 -43.41
C LEU A 289 12.91 19.10 -43.35
N THR A 290 13.16 20.23 -42.70
CA THR A 290 12.17 21.30 -42.53
C THR A 290 11.58 21.80 -43.86
N PRO A 291 12.37 22.06 -44.93
CA PRO A 291 11.81 22.42 -46.23
C PRO A 291 10.99 21.28 -46.86
N ILE A 292 11.42 20.03 -46.70
CA ILE A 292 10.75 18.85 -47.26
C ILE A 292 9.41 18.60 -46.56
N TYR A 293 9.35 18.77 -45.24
CA TYR A 293 8.13 18.66 -44.43
C TYR A 293 7.16 19.84 -44.61
N SER A 294 7.60 20.96 -45.20
CA SER A 294 6.75 22.12 -45.43
C SER A 294 5.62 21.83 -46.43
N PHE A 295 5.77 20.83 -47.31
CA PHE A 295 4.77 20.45 -48.30
C PHE A 295 4.47 18.96 -48.28
N SER A 296 3.22 18.60 -48.61
CA SER A 296 2.81 17.19 -48.69
C SER A 296 3.58 16.45 -49.79
N LYS A 297 3.73 15.12 -49.63
CA LYS A 297 4.33 14.25 -50.66
C LYS A 297 3.66 14.43 -52.03
N LYS A 298 2.34 14.65 -52.05
CA LYS A 298 1.58 14.90 -53.29
C LYS A 298 2.03 16.18 -53.99
N MET A 299 2.24 17.27 -53.24
CA MET A 299 2.72 18.55 -53.80
C MET A 299 4.10 18.39 -54.43
N TRP A 300 5.02 17.70 -53.75
CA TRP A 300 6.34 17.40 -54.31
C TRP A 300 6.27 16.57 -55.60
N CYS A 301 5.37 15.58 -55.68
CA CYS A 301 5.14 14.83 -56.91
C CYS A 301 4.61 15.72 -58.05
N PHE A 302 3.72 16.68 -57.76
CA PHE A 302 3.23 17.63 -58.77
C PHE A 302 4.32 18.61 -59.23
N VAL A 303 5.16 19.11 -58.31
CA VAL A 303 6.30 19.97 -58.66
C VAL A 303 7.28 19.20 -59.55
N ALA A 304 7.60 17.95 -59.21
CA ALA A 304 8.46 17.10 -60.04
C ALA A 304 7.84 16.85 -61.42
N SER A 305 6.55 16.49 -61.50
CA SER A 305 5.89 16.21 -62.78
C SER A 305 5.80 17.46 -63.66
N ALA A 306 5.53 18.63 -63.09
CA ALA A 306 5.54 19.91 -63.80
C ALA A 306 6.94 20.29 -64.30
N PHE A 307 7.98 20.01 -63.50
CA PHE A 307 9.37 20.22 -63.91
C PHE A 307 9.76 19.33 -65.10
N PHE A 308 9.45 18.02 -65.03
CA PHE A 308 9.74 17.08 -66.11
C PHE A 308 8.90 17.37 -67.37
N SER A 309 7.61 17.72 -67.24
CA SER A 309 6.79 18.07 -68.39
C SER A 309 7.31 19.31 -69.10
N SER A 310 7.80 20.30 -68.35
CA SER A 310 8.44 21.50 -68.89
C SER A 310 9.72 21.16 -69.67
N ILE A 311 10.55 20.25 -69.16
CA ILE A 311 11.75 19.77 -69.88
C ILE A 311 11.34 19.08 -71.18
N CYS A 312 10.39 18.15 -71.13
CA CYS A 312 9.90 17.45 -72.32
C CYS A 312 9.35 18.43 -73.38
N ALA A 313 8.59 19.44 -72.96
CA ALA A 313 8.06 20.46 -73.85
C ALA A 313 9.18 21.28 -74.52
N HIS A 314 10.19 21.70 -73.75
CA HIS A 314 11.34 22.43 -74.30
C HIS A 314 12.16 21.58 -75.27
N PHE A 315 12.40 20.31 -74.93
CA PHE A 315 13.09 19.37 -75.82
C PHE A 315 12.32 19.17 -77.12
N PHE A 316 11.00 18.99 -77.05
CA PHE A 316 10.15 18.85 -78.23
C PHE A 316 10.16 20.11 -79.10
N LEU A 317 10.04 21.30 -78.50
CA LEU A 317 10.13 22.57 -79.23
C LEU A 317 11.48 22.77 -79.89
N PHE A 318 12.57 22.41 -79.21
CA PHE A 318 13.92 22.44 -79.79
C PHE A 318 14.03 21.48 -80.98
N TYR A 319 13.59 20.24 -80.82
CA TYR A 319 13.57 19.22 -81.88
C TYR A 319 12.69 19.62 -83.08
N ALA A 320 11.53 20.21 -82.83
CA ALA A 320 10.65 20.72 -83.88
C ALA A 320 11.32 21.90 -84.62
N LYS A 321 11.96 22.82 -83.90
CA LYS A 321 12.69 23.95 -84.49
C LYS A 321 13.87 23.48 -85.35
N THR A 322 14.66 22.50 -84.91
CA THR A 322 15.77 21.96 -85.70
C THR A 322 15.27 21.29 -86.97
N ASN A 323 14.22 20.47 -86.91
CA ASN A 323 13.63 19.84 -88.10
C ASN A 323 12.97 20.83 -89.08
N VAL A 324 12.36 21.91 -88.57
CA VAL A 324 11.81 22.98 -89.43
C VAL A 324 12.93 23.79 -90.10
N LEU A 325 14.04 24.05 -89.39
CA LEU A 325 15.21 24.70 -89.99
C LEU A 325 15.87 23.82 -91.05
N ASP A 326 15.98 22.51 -90.80
CA ASP A 326 16.55 21.55 -91.74
C ASP A 326 15.67 21.42 -93.01
N SER A 327 14.35 21.32 -92.85
CA SER A 327 13.42 21.30 -93.99
C SER A 327 13.37 22.61 -94.78
N ARG A 328 13.56 23.77 -94.13
CA ARG A 328 13.74 25.06 -94.84
C ARG A 328 15.09 25.14 -95.57
N PHE A 329 16.15 24.58 -95.01
CA PHE A 329 17.45 24.50 -95.66
C PHE A 329 17.36 23.63 -96.93
N VAL A 330 16.76 22.43 -96.85
CA VAL A 330 16.51 21.54 -98.00
C VAL A 330 15.65 22.19 -99.08
N ARG A 331 14.61 22.96 -98.72
CA ARG A 331 13.78 23.72 -99.69
C ARG A 331 14.57 24.82 -100.40
N SER A 332 15.47 25.51 -99.69
CA SER A 332 16.35 26.55 -100.27
C SER A 332 17.33 25.95 -101.28
N THR A 333 17.89 24.77 -101.00
CA THR A 333 18.78 24.07 -101.95
C THR A 333 18.01 23.58 -103.19
N ALA A 334 16.79 23.07 -103.02
CA ALA A 334 15.95 22.62 -104.14
C ALA A 334 15.56 23.77 -105.11
N TYR A 335 15.32 24.98 -104.60
CA TYR A 335 15.07 26.17 -105.44
C TYR A 335 16.31 26.63 -106.22
N LYS A 336 17.52 26.48 -105.66
CA LYS A 336 18.77 26.80 -106.37
C LYS A 336 19.07 25.81 -107.51
N THR A 337 18.70 24.53 -107.34
CA THR A 337 18.94 23.51 -108.38
C THR A 337 18.00 23.68 -109.58
N SER A 338 16.77 24.17 -109.40
CA SER A 338 15.87 24.41 -110.55
C SER A 338 16.23 25.66 -111.36
N GLN A 339 16.81 26.70 -110.73
CA GLN A 339 17.28 27.90 -111.44
C GLN A 339 18.55 27.65 -112.28
N ASN A 340 19.38 26.67 -111.93
CA ASN A 340 20.60 26.32 -112.69
C ASN A 340 20.35 25.44 -113.94
N LEU A 341 19.13 24.94 -114.15
CA LEU A 341 18.77 24.11 -115.31
C LEU A 341 18.18 24.91 -116.50
N ILE A 342 17.97 26.22 -116.36
CA ILE A 342 17.35 27.08 -117.39
C ILE A 342 18.38 27.97 -118.12
N PHE A 343 19.65 28.03 -117.67
CA PHE A 343 20.71 28.83 -118.30
C PHE A 343 21.91 27.96 -118.74
N SER A 344 21.74 27.13 -119.77
CA SER A 344 22.87 26.67 -120.62
C SER A 344 22.35 25.98 -121.88
N ILE A 345 21.73 26.75 -122.78
CA ILE A 345 21.54 26.38 -124.19
C ILE A 345 22.09 27.56 -125.01
N ASP A 346 23.20 27.30 -125.72
CA ASP A 346 23.63 27.92 -126.98
C ASP A 346 24.07 29.41 -127.00
N ILE A 347 25.14 29.86 -127.69
CA ILE A 347 25.88 29.29 -128.83
C ILE A 347 27.24 30.03 -129.04
N GLN A 348 28.24 29.23 -129.46
CA GLN A 348 29.38 29.37 -130.40
C GLN A 348 29.92 30.73 -130.88
N PHE A 349 31.23 30.80 -131.17
CA PHE A 349 31.83 30.62 -132.53
C PHE A 349 33.32 31.00 -132.58
N ILE A 350 34.19 30.05 -132.98
CA ILE A 350 34.87 30.01 -134.30
C ILE A 350 34.74 28.58 -134.82
#